data_AF-A0A7C7PA67-F1
#
_entry.id   AF-A0A7C7PA67-F1
#
_cell.length_a   1.000
_cell.length_b   1.000
_cell.length_c   1.000
_cell.angle_alpha   90.00
_cell.angle_beta   90.00
_cell.angle_gamma   90.00
#
_symmetry.space_group_name_H-M   'P 1'
#
loop_
_entity.id
_entity.type
_entity.pdbx_description
1 polymer ?
#
loop_
_entity_poly.entity_id
_entity_poly.type
_entity_poly.pdbx_seq_one_letter_code
_entity_poly.pdbx_strand_id
1 'polypeptide(L)'
;MSLHTLAKPIYEATEAMERLTSQLTEASDLISEHDELPETLTAELDAIEDGLSAIQSELRTIRNNAGIADDIQASSTLPTSDQFWQVDEAWDAMPHLLEQLNELILNRLPAFYTMLDSEGVRPHPGDAIALPSRRGRR
;
A
#
# COMPACT_ATOMS: atom_id res chain seq x y z
N MET A 1 -22.31 17.70 0.26
CA MET A 1 -22.01 16.35 0.80
C MET A 1 -21.27 16.52 2.13
N SER A 2 -21.40 15.62 3.11
CA SER A 2 -20.77 15.80 4.43
C SER A 2 -19.33 15.30 4.44
N LEU A 3 -18.36 16.12 4.86
CA LEU A 3 -16.92 15.82 4.90
C LEU A 3 -16.55 14.63 5.79
N HIS A 4 -17.36 14.35 6.82
CA HIS A 4 -17.26 13.12 7.61
C HIS A 4 -17.29 11.86 6.73
N THR A 5 -17.91 11.95 5.56
CA THR A 5 -18.02 10.85 4.60
C THR A 5 -16.70 10.58 3.87
N LEU A 6 -15.81 11.57 3.71
CA LEU A 6 -14.45 11.38 3.17
C LEU A 6 -13.46 10.91 4.24
N ALA A 7 -13.72 11.18 5.51
CA ALA A 7 -12.81 10.81 6.59
C ALA A 7 -12.55 9.30 6.64
N LYS A 8 -13.61 8.49 6.50
CA LYS A 8 -13.52 7.03 6.48
C LYS A 8 -12.68 6.49 5.30
N PRO A 9 -13.00 6.79 4.03
CA PRO A 9 -12.23 6.26 2.90
C PRO A 9 -10.79 6.78 2.86
N ILE A 10 -10.51 8.00 3.33
CA ILE A 10 -9.13 8.50 3.48
C ILE A 10 -8.37 7.68 4.53
N TYR A 11 -9.00 7.38 5.67
CA TYR A 11 -8.42 6.53 6.71
C TYR A 11 -8.15 5.11 6.20
N GLU A 12 -9.15 4.47 5.58
CA GLU A 12 -9.02 3.11 5.03
C GLU A 12 -7.95 3.04 3.94
N ALA A 13 -7.87 4.05 3.06
CA ALA A 13 -6.82 4.13 2.07
C ALA A 13 -5.44 4.27 2.72
N THR A 14 -5.30 5.10 3.76
CA THR A 14 -4.03 5.29 4.48
C THR A 14 -3.56 3.98 5.13
N GLU A 15 -4.44 3.29 5.86
CA GLU A 15 -4.14 2.00 6.48
C GLU A 15 -3.77 0.93 5.44
N ALA A 16 -4.50 0.89 4.33
CA ALA A 16 -4.19 -0.02 3.24
C ALA A 16 -2.79 0.26 2.68
N MET A 17 -2.46 1.53 2.43
CA MET A 17 -1.15 1.92 1.93
C MET A 17 -0.01 1.54 2.87
N GLU A 18 -0.14 1.79 4.18
CA GLU A 18 0.88 1.41 5.16
C GLU A 18 1.12 -0.10 5.18
N ARG A 19 0.03 -0.88 5.15
CA ARG A 19 0.11 -2.35 5.07
C ARG A 19 0.82 -2.80 3.79
N LEU A 20 0.49 -2.19 2.66
CA LEU A 20 1.10 -2.53 1.37
C LEU A 20 2.59 -2.20 1.34
N THR A 21 2.99 -1.04 1.85
CA THR A 21 4.40 -0.67 1.95
C THR A 21 5.19 -1.66 2.79
N SER A 22 4.64 -2.09 3.94
CA SER A 22 5.27 -3.14 4.77
C SER A 22 5.43 -4.44 3.99
N GLN A 23 4.38 -4.87 3.30
CA GLN A 23 4.37 -6.12 2.52
C GLN A 23 5.35 -6.11 1.34
N LEU A 24 5.51 -4.97 0.66
CA LEU A 24 6.47 -4.82 -0.43
C LEU A 24 7.90 -4.76 0.09
N THR A 25 8.12 -4.14 1.25
CA THR A 25 9.44 -4.17 1.93
C THR A 25 9.84 -5.60 2.26
N GLU A 26 8.93 -6.40 2.84
CA GLU A 26 9.17 -7.81 3.12
C GLU A 26 9.46 -8.61 1.84
N ALA A 27 8.75 -8.34 0.75
CA ALA A 27 9.01 -8.98 -0.55
C ALA A 27 10.37 -8.58 -1.14
N SER A 28 10.75 -7.31 -1.01
CA SER A 28 12.06 -6.78 -1.42
C SER A 28 13.19 -7.46 -0.64
N ASP A 29 13.04 -7.60 0.67
CA ASP A 29 14.01 -8.28 1.53
C ASP A 29 14.16 -9.74 1.11
N LEU A 30 13.04 -10.45 0.89
CA LEU A 30 13.07 -11.82 0.38
C LEU A 30 13.75 -11.94 -0.98
N ILE A 31 13.48 -11.02 -1.91
CA ILE A 31 14.16 -11.01 -3.22
C ILE A 31 15.67 -10.79 -3.02
N SER A 32 16.06 -9.88 -2.14
CA SER A 32 17.46 -9.52 -1.90
C SER A 32 18.27 -10.64 -1.24
N GLU A 33 17.62 -11.56 -0.51
CA GLU A 33 18.24 -12.76 0.06
C GLU A 33 18.60 -13.82 -0.99
N HIS A 34 18.05 -13.70 -2.21
CA HIS A 34 18.29 -14.64 -3.30
C HIS A 34 19.18 -14.02 -4.39
N ASP A 35 20.40 -14.53 -4.54
CA ASP A 35 21.40 -14.00 -5.50
C ASP A 35 21.06 -14.24 -7.00
N GLU A 36 20.18 -15.19 -7.33
CA GLU A 36 19.87 -15.62 -8.71
C GLU A 36 18.37 -15.52 -9.05
N LEU A 37 17.75 -14.36 -8.83
CA LEU A 37 16.37 -14.13 -9.26
C LEU A 37 16.27 -13.51 -10.66
N PRO A 38 15.19 -13.81 -11.41
CA PRO A 38 14.91 -13.15 -12.68
C PRO A 38 14.78 -11.63 -12.52
N GLU A 39 15.43 -10.86 -13.40
CA GLU A 39 15.30 -9.39 -13.45
C GLU A 39 13.85 -8.92 -13.56
N THR A 40 12.98 -9.76 -14.16
CA THR A 40 11.54 -9.49 -14.28
C THR A 40 10.82 -9.40 -12.94
N LEU A 41 11.27 -10.12 -11.91
CA LEU A 41 10.68 -10.05 -10.56
C LEU A 41 11.02 -8.71 -9.90
N THR A 42 12.28 -8.31 -9.97
CA THR A 42 12.74 -7.02 -9.46
C THR A 42 12.06 -5.86 -10.20
N ALA A 43 11.98 -5.92 -11.52
CA ALA A 43 11.32 -4.89 -12.31
C ALA A 43 9.81 -4.77 -12.01
N GLU A 44 9.13 -5.89 -11.74
CA GLU A 44 7.72 -5.84 -11.35
C GLU A 44 7.54 -5.27 -9.95
N LEU A 45 8.41 -5.62 -8.99
CA LEU A 45 8.43 -5.03 -7.66
C LEU A 45 8.61 -3.51 -7.74
N ASP A 46 9.64 -3.04 -8.45
CA ASP A 46 9.92 -1.61 -8.64
C ASP A 46 8.69 -0.88 -9.23
N ALA A 47 8.05 -1.48 -10.23
CA ALA A 47 6.89 -0.88 -10.88
C ALA A 47 5.64 -0.88 -9.97
N ILE A 48 5.53 -1.78 -9.01
CA ILE A 48 4.46 -1.76 -7.98
C ILE A 48 4.76 -0.68 -6.94
N GLU A 49 6.01 -0.57 -6.49
CA GLU A 49 6.43 0.45 -5.53
C GLU A 49 6.26 1.87 -6.08
N ASP A 50 6.64 2.10 -7.33
CA ASP A 50 6.42 3.37 -8.04
C ASP A 50 4.92 3.72 -8.11
N GLY A 51 4.08 2.73 -8.44
CA GLY A 51 2.64 2.89 -8.48
C GLY A 51 2.06 3.25 -7.10
N LEU A 52 2.51 2.57 -6.05
CA LEU A 52 2.09 2.85 -4.68
C LEU A 52 2.55 4.25 -4.21
N SER A 53 3.76 4.66 -4.57
CA SER A 53 4.31 5.99 -4.27
C SER A 53 3.47 7.11 -4.94
N ALA A 54 3.09 6.92 -6.20
CA ALA A 54 2.21 7.84 -6.91
C ALA A 54 0.84 7.99 -6.21
N ILE A 55 0.21 6.87 -5.85
CA ILE A 55 -1.05 6.84 -5.09
C ILE A 55 -0.88 7.57 -3.73
N GLN A 56 0.28 7.41 -3.07
CA GLN A 56 0.54 8.06 -1.78
C GLN A 56 0.55 9.58 -1.89
N SER A 57 1.18 10.09 -2.94
CA SER A 57 1.26 11.52 -3.23
C SER A 57 -0.13 12.10 -3.49
N GLU A 58 -0.96 11.38 -4.25
CA GLU A 58 -2.35 11.77 -4.53
C GLU A 58 -3.21 11.75 -3.25
N LEU A 59 -3.12 10.69 -2.44
CA LEU A 59 -3.84 10.59 -1.16
C LEU A 59 -3.46 11.71 -0.20
N ARG A 60 -2.17 12.07 -0.14
CA ARG A 60 -1.70 13.19 0.66
C ARG A 60 -2.34 14.50 0.20
N THR A 61 -2.45 14.72 -1.10
CA THR A 61 -3.10 15.91 -1.67
C THR A 61 -4.58 15.95 -1.31
N ILE A 62 -5.30 14.84 -1.50
CA ILE A 62 -6.72 14.73 -1.14
C ILE A 62 -6.93 14.99 0.35
N ARG A 63 -6.11 14.40 1.22
CA ARG A 63 -6.21 14.60 2.67
C ARG A 63 -5.98 16.05 3.06
N ASN A 64 -4.99 16.72 2.47
CA ASN A 64 -4.72 18.13 2.74
C ASN A 64 -5.93 18.99 2.33
N ASN A 65 -6.48 18.74 1.14
CA ASN A 65 -7.64 19.46 0.63
C ASN A 65 -8.90 19.21 1.47
N ALA A 66 -9.13 17.97 1.91
CA ALA A 66 -10.24 17.63 2.79
C ALA A 66 -10.09 18.24 4.20
N GLY A 67 -8.87 18.35 4.72
CA GLY A 67 -8.57 18.92 6.04
C GLY A 67 -8.87 20.42 6.15
N ILE A 68 -8.83 21.15 5.03
CA ILE A 68 -9.19 22.58 4.98
C ILE A 68 -10.64 22.82 5.40
N ALA A 69 -11.47 21.79 5.27
CA ALA A 69 -12.86 21.88 5.66
C ALA A 69 -13.08 21.87 7.18
N ASP A 70 -12.20 21.24 7.94
CA ASP A 70 -12.19 21.35 9.40
C ASP A 70 -11.77 22.76 9.83
N ASP A 71 -10.81 23.37 9.12
CA ASP A 71 -10.40 24.77 9.32
C ASP A 71 -11.55 25.75 9.01
N ILE A 72 -12.31 25.49 7.95
CA ILE A 72 -13.54 26.23 7.61
C ILE A 72 -14.55 26.16 8.75
N GLN A 73 -14.82 24.96 9.28
CA GLN A 73 -15.80 24.75 10.36
C GLN A 73 -15.37 25.39 11.67
N ALA A 74 -14.07 25.41 11.96
CA ALA A 74 -13.50 26.06 13.13
C ALA A 74 -13.44 27.60 13.01
N SER A 75 -13.53 28.13 11.79
CA SER A 75 -13.43 29.56 11.53
C SER A 75 -14.74 30.30 11.77
N SER A 76 -14.63 31.50 12.33
CA SER A 76 -15.75 32.46 12.42
C SER A 76 -15.83 33.41 11.22
N THR A 77 -14.94 33.26 10.23
CA THR A 77 -14.96 34.04 8.98
C THR A 77 -15.63 33.26 7.85
N LEU A 78 -16.17 33.96 6.85
CA LEU A 78 -16.72 33.32 5.66
C LEU A 78 -15.59 32.57 4.92
N PRO A 79 -15.80 31.31 4.50
CA PRO A 79 -14.83 30.58 3.68
C PRO A 79 -14.56 31.26 2.35
N THR A 80 -13.35 31.11 1.83
CA THR A 80 -12.97 31.64 0.50
C THR A 80 -13.41 30.68 -0.61
N SER A 81 -13.51 31.20 -1.84
CA SER A 81 -13.81 30.37 -3.02
C SER A 81 -12.78 29.26 -3.23
N ASP A 82 -11.51 29.53 -2.95
CA ASP A 82 -10.42 28.55 -3.08
C ASP A 82 -10.62 27.38 -2.09
N GLN A 83 -11.09 27.68 -0.87
CA GLN A 83 -11.36 26.66 0.14
C GLN A 83 -12.54 25.75 -0.25
N PHE A 84 -13.59 26.30 -0.88
CA PHE A 84 -14.67 25.47 -1.44
C PHE A 84 -14.18 24.60 -2.59
N TRP A 85 -13.40 25.18 -3.50
CA TRP A 85 -12.83 24.44 -4.64
C TRP A 85 -11.95 23.26 -4.18
N GLN A 86 -11.12 23.44 -3.15
CA GLN A 86 -10.29 22.36 -2.59
C GLN A 86 -11.12 21.20 -2.05
N VAL A 87 -12.22 21.48 -1.36
CA VAL A 87 -13.12 20.44 -0.86
C VAL A 87 -13.76 19.66 -2.00
N ASP A 88 -14.23 20.34 -3.04
CA ASP A 88 -14.82 19.69 -4.21
C ASP A 88 -13.78 18.83 -4.95
N GLU A 89 -12.56 19.33 -5.11
CA GLU A 89 -11.46 18.59 -5.73
C GLU A 89 -11.13 17.30 -4.96
N ALA A 90 -11.14 17.34 -3.63
CA ALA A 90 -10.93 16.15 -2.80
C ALA A 90 -12.04 15.10 -3.01
N TRP A 91 -13.28 15.55 -3.22
CA TRP A 91 -14.42 14.68 -3.51
C TRP A 91 -14.32 14.03 -4.88
N ASP A 92 -13.91 14.79 -5.89
CA ASP A 92 -13.82 14.33 -7.27
C ASP A 92 -12.64 13.37 -7.48
N ALA A 93 -11.53 13.58 -6.78
CA ALA A 93 -10.33 12.75 -6.89
C ALA A 93 -10.42 11.41 -6.11
N MET A 94 -11.17 11.36 -5.00
CA MET A 94 -11.19 10.18 -4.12
C MET A 94 -11.63 8.86 -4.81
N PRO A 95 -12.69 8.82 -5.65
CA PRO A 95 -13.11 7.59 -6.31
C PRO A 95 -12.02 7.00 -7.21
N HIS A 96 -11.33 7.85 -7.97
CA HIS A 96 -10.28 7.41 -8.87
C HIS A 96 -9.09 6.83 -8.12
N LEU A 97 -8.69 7.47 -7.01
CA LEU A 97 -7.64 6.95 -6.14
C LEU A 97 -8.00 5.56 -5.58
N LEU A 98 -9.25 5.37 -5.14
CA LEU A 98 -9.71 4.08 -4.63
C LEU A 98 -9.74 3.01 -5.73
N GLU A 99 -10.08 3.36 -6.96
CA GLU A 99 -10.00 2.44 -8.10
C GLU A 99 -8.57 1.97 -8.35
N GLN A 100 -7.59 2.90 -8.38
CA GLN A 100 -6.18 2.55 -8.55
C GLN A 100 -5.66 1.67 -7.41
N LEU A 101 -6.00 2.01 -6.16
CA LEU A 101 -5.61 1.23 -4.99
C LEU A 101 -6.24 -0.17 -5.01
N ASN A 102 -7.51 -0.28 -5.41
CA ASN A 102 -8.20 -1.57 -5.53
C ASN A 102 -7.60 -2.43 -6.65
N GLU A 103 -7.24 -1.84 -7.79
CA GLU A 103 -6.56 -2.55 -8.88
C GLU A 103 -5.25 -3.18 -8.39
N LEU A 104 -4.47 -2.40 -7.63
CA LEU A 104 -3.21 -2.86 -7.07
C LEU A 104 -3.43 -4.00 -6.05
N ILE A 105 -4.41 -3.86 -5.15
CA ILE A 105 -4.71 -4.84 -4.10
C ILE A 105 -5.30 -6.13 -4.68
N LEU A 106 -6.23 -6.02 -5.63
CA LEU A 106 -7.05 -7.15 -6.07
C LEU A 106 -6.43 -7.92 -7.23
N ASN A 107 -5.61 -7.26 -8.05
CA ASN A 107 -5.09 -7.86 -9.28
C ASN A 107 -3.56 -7.91 -9.27
N ARG A 108 -2.90 -6.75 -9.12
CA ARG A 108 -1.45 -6.66 -9.35
C ARG A 108 -0.62 -7.36 -8.28
N LEU A 109 -0.93 -7.15 -7.00
CA LEU A 109 -0.22 -7.81 -5.90
C LEU A 109 -0.41 -9.34 -5.89
N PRO A 110 -1.64 -9.88 -6.02
CA PRO A 110 -1.81 -11.33 -6.13
C PRO A 110 -1.04 -11.96 -7.30
N ALA A 111 -0.97 -11.27 -8.44
CA ALA A 111 -0.18 -11.72 -9.59
C ALA A 111 1.32 -11.74 -9.25
N PHE A 112 1.84 -10.67 -8.64
CA PHE A 112 3.23 -10.59 -8.19
C PHE A 112 3.58 -11.69 -7.16
N TYR A 113 2.73 -11.92 -6.16
CA TYR A 113 2.96 -13.01 -5.20
C TYR A 113 2.95 -14.39 -5.86
N THR A 114 2.13 -14.59 -6.90
CA THR A 114 2.16 -15.82 -7.68
C THR A 114 3.50 -16.00 -8.41
N MET A 115 4.08 -14.91 -8.92
CA MET A 115 5.41 -14.93 -9.53
C MET A 115 6.49 -15.29 -8.51
N LEU A 116 6.50 -14.65 -7.34
CA LEU A 116 7.41 -14.99 -6.24
C LEU A 116 7.32 -16.47 -5.86
N ASP A 117 6.09 -16.97 -5.74
CA ASP A 117 5.82 -18.36 -5.37
C ASP A 117 6.33 -19.35 -6.42
N SER A 118 6.26 -18.98 -7.70
CA SER A 118 6.74 -19.77 -8.84
C SER A 118 8.26 -19.84 -8.92
N GLU A 119 8.95 -18.79 -8.48
CA GLU A 119 10.41 -18.71 -8.41
C GLU A 119 10.95 -19.27 -7.09
N GLY A 120 10.08 -19.82 -6.23
CA GLY A 120 10.47 -20.44 -4.97
C GLY A 120 10.87 -19.45 -3.87
N VAL A 121 10.60 -18.15 -4.07
CA VAL A 121 10.86 -17.09 -3.08
C VAL A 121 9.75 -17.16 -2.04
N ARG A 122 10.07 -17.70 -0.87
CA ARG A 122 9.15 -17.85 0.26
C ARG A 122 9.86 -17.52 1.57
N PRO A 123 9.16 -17.04 2.60
CA PRO A 123 9.71 -16.93 3.94
C PRO A 123 10.30 -18.27 4.39
N HIS A 124 11.55 -18.28 4.86
CA HIS A 124 12.20 -19.51 5.32
C HIS A 124 11.39 -20.09 6.50
N PRO A 125 10.86 -21.33 6.41
CA PRO A 125 10.01 -21.91 7.46
C PRO A 125 10.80 -22.30 8.73
N GLY A 126 12.05 -21.89 8.85
CA GLY A 126 13.05 -22.41 9.78
C GLY A 126 13.71 -23.71 9.29
N ASP A 127 14.78 -24.09 9.98
CA ASP A 127 15.46 -25.37 9.74
C ASP A 127 14.63 -26.55 10.25
N ALA A 128 14.77 -27.69 9.59
CA ALA A 128 14.23 -28.94 10.11
C ALA A 128 14.80 -29.23 11.50
N ILE A 129 13.93 -29.37 12.50
CA ILE A 129 14.33 -29.73 13.86
C ILE A 129 14.95 -31.13 13.80
N ALA A 130 16.27 -31.21 13.99
CA ALA A 130 16.99 -32.48 14.00
C ALA A 130 16.47 -33.38 15.13
N LEU A 131 15.89 -34.52 14.77
CA LEU A 131 15.44 -35.50 15.75
C LEU A 131 16.65 -36.10 16.49
N PRO A 132 16.65 -36.12 17.83
CA PRO A 132 17.74 -36.73 18.59
C PRO A 132 17.81 -38.23 18.31
N SER A 133 18.87 -38.66 17.63
CA SER A 133 19.18 -40.08 17.42
C SER A 133 19.98 -40.62 18.60
N ARG A 134 19.44 -41.64 19.28
CA ARG A 134 20.17 -42.36 20.32
C ARG A 134 21.19 -43.30 19.64
N ARG A 135 22.46 -42.88 19.55
CA ARG A 135 23.55 -43.80 19.20
C ARG A 135 23.63 -44.91 20.25
N GLY A 136 23.19 -46.11 19.89
CA GLY A 136 23.57 -47.36 20.55
C GLY A 136 22.43 -48.28 20.97
N ARG A 137 22.17 -49.30 20.14
CA ARG A 137 22.17 -50.70 20.58
C ARG A 137 22.44 -51.60 19.37
N ARG A 138 23.69 -52.07 19.31
CA ARG A 138 24.28 -53.23 18.60
C ARG A 138 23.67 -53.67 17.28
#